data_AF-A0A7X7E1J8-F1
#
_entry.id   AF-A0A7X7E1J8-F1
#
_cell.length_a   1.000
_cell.length_b   1.000
_cell.length_c   1.000
_cell.angle_alpha   90.00
_cell.angle_beta   90.00
_cell.angle_gamma   90.00
#
_symmetry.space_group_name_H-M   'P 1'
#
loop_
_entity.id
_entity.type
_entity.pdbx_description
1 polymer ?
#
loop_
_entity_poly.entity_id
_entity_poly.type
_entity_poly.pdbx_seq_one_letter_code
_entity_poly.pdbx_strand_id
1 'polypeptide(L)'
;FNESDPQSLEKYSSAITLSDMEVFIFPELMYALTLANIMSPRIWEWKKDPWFSKLDKMSPYRRLQRMKQFIMDHFTFNLDLDTWGLTTKPKELARFSSYINEDVLAQSNALFGYEGDKYYFNIDIRKHFGLDKYTSDIIPYWKTETVEAMEAFKYKPGYPCGAGECVSLAALYAASAFILAETPLDNIFMLATPLHSQNFLDIGDGVITNNRRLVTKTMWFNGTELTAKARRALDNERVTIVAHKTGYIHTLYNKSTISEAVYTRFKNRLSSYLKTNISFEILANFLRDRSHLQKCFQIEHNCCGKPRYIEAEKVYTYEHSSKFRVGDSTQNALLHEIEEDEFYTSPLPNRMILGEIENFFKNSHINIDDPLMIENLKKYLCNDCMNIDSVMVDLKKFCHTEPQLPDEREKINEVTSEIDLDGVSSADEAISKIEALRDKNVSADLAFSAFRDLSRSPWKPFLKAALERNPVSILAAESLSPDQIYNMLLSMEDLSIYNESYRLAQPDEVWNYSRGDGLEKALCMANILKNRFPDDTPELQKEGSDVILKFKSEKYAFKSLKNVGLPLEKDFLF
;
A
#
# COMPACT_ATOMS: atom_id res chain seq x y z
N PHE A 1 -13.76 22.98 -3.69
CA PHE A 1 -12.68 23.63 -4.48
C PHE A 1 -12.81 25.15 -4.45
N ASN A 2 -11.70 25.87 -4.21
CA ASN A 2 -11.64 27.34 -4.34
C ASN A 2 -10.69 27.72 -5.48
N GLU A 3 -11.23 28.26 -6.58
CA GLU A 3 -10.46 28.59 -7.79
C GLU A 3 -9.42 29.70 -7.58
N SER A 4 -9.61 30.57 -6.59
CA SER A 4 -8.70 31.69 -6.29
C SER A 4 -7.61 31.35 -5.28
N ASP A 5 -7.61 30.14 -4.72
CA ASP A 5 -6.62 29.67 -3.76
C ASP A 5 -5.65 28.69 -4.44
N PRO A 6 -4.37 29.08 -4.64
CA PRO A 6 -3.35 28.21 -5.23
C PRO A 6 -3.16 26.89 -4.48
N GLN A 7 -3.33 26.88 -3.15
CA GLN A 7 -3.24 25.63 -2.37
C GLN A 7 -4.43 24.71 -2.65
N SER A 8 -5.62 25.28 -2.83
CA SER A 8 -6.80 24.52 -3.25
C SER A 8 -6.60 23.93 -4.64
N LEU A 9 -6.12 24.71 -5.61
CA LEU A 9 -5.82 24.19 -6.95
C LEU A 9 -4.79 23.06 -6.91
N GLU A 10 -3.72 23.24 -6.14
CA GLU A 10 -2.69 22.22 -5.99
C GLU A 10 -3.23 20.93 -5.38
N LYS A 11 -3.99 21.02 -4.27
CA LYS A 11 -4.58 19.85 -3.59
C LYS A 11 -5.55 19.07 -4.48
N TYR A 12 -6.47 19.75 -5.17
CA TYR A 12 -7.48 19.08 -6.00
C TYR A 12 -6.89 18.48 -7.27
N SER A 13 -5.85 19.12 -7.81
CA SER A 13 -5.16 18.59 -8.96
C SER A 13 -4.23 17.42 -8.55
N SER A 14 -3.69 17.43 -7.33
CA SER A 14 -3.00 16.29 -6.69
C SER A 14 -3.92 15.10 -6.45
N ALA A 15 -5.21 15.33 -6.21
CA ALA A 15 -6.18 14.25 -6.14
C ALA A 15 -6.35 13.47 -7.45
N ILE A 16 -5.87 13.97 -8.58
CA ILE A 16 -6.06 13.35 -9.90
C ILE A 16 -4.85 12.48 -10.28
N THR A 17 -3.65 12.89 -9.87
CA THR A 17 -2.38 12.19 -10.10
C THR A 17 -1.99 11.27 -8.95
N LEU A 18 -2.34 11.63 -7.72
CA LEU A 18 -2.17 10.83 -6.50
C LEU A 18 -0.75 10.29 -6.31
N SER A 19 0.28 11.06 -6.65
CA SER A 19 1.64 10.60 -6.41
C SER A 19 1.93 10.36 -4.93
N ASP A 20 2.87 9.47 -4.62
CA ASP A 20 3.25 9.17 -3.23
C ASP A 20 3.61 10.44 -2.45
N MET A 21 4.33 11.37 -3.11
CA MET A 21 4.65 12.69 -2.57
C MET A 21 3.39 13.52 -2.31
N GLU A 22 2.44 13.55 -3.23
CA GLU A 22 1.19 14.28 -3.07
C GLU A 22 0.31 13.71 -1.94
N VAL A 23 0.22 12.38 -1.81
CA VAL A 23 -0.51 11.72 -0.72
C VAL A 23 0.14 12.01 0.63
N PHE A 24 1.47 12.06 0.67
CA PHE A 24 2.20 12.47 1.86
C PHE A 24 1.92 13.93 2.24
N ILE A 25 1.93 14.84 1.26
CA ILE A 25 1.72 16.27 1.47
C ILE A 25 0.26 16.57 1.82
N PHE A 26 -0.69 15.92 1.16
CA PHE A 26 -2.13 16.12 1.36
C PHE A 26 -2.75 14.83 1.92
N PRO A 27 -2.68 14.60 3.24
CA PRO A 27 -3.14 13.34 3.87
C PRO A 27 -4.59 12.98 3.59
N GLU A 28 -5.44 13.97 3.27
CA GLU A 28 -6.83 13.74 2.87
C GLU A 28 -6.93 12.82 1.63
N LEU A 29 -5.91 12.84 0.77
CA LEU A 29 -5.85 12.05 -0.46
C LEU A 29 -5.77 10.55 -0.20
N MET A 30 -5.14 10.13 0.90
CA MET A 30 -5.03 8.70 1.23
C MET A 30 -6.41 8.05 1.37
N TYR A 31 -7.32 8.71 2.10
CA TYR A 31 -8.69 8.22 2.24
C TYR A 31 -9.56 8.56 1.03
N ALA A 32 -9.33 9.69 0.36
CA ALA A 32 -10.04 10.05 -0.88
C ALA A 32 -9.85 8.99 -1.98
N LEU A 33 -8.66 8.40 -2.10
CA LEU A 33 -8.41 7.30 -3.04
C LEU A 33 -9.20 6.03 -2.65
N THR A 34 -9.26 5.69 -1.37
CA THR A 34 -10.11 4.58 -0.90
C THR A 34 -11.58 4.82 -1.26
N LEU A 35 -12.07 6.05 -1.05
CA LEU A 35 -13.42 6.43 -1.45
C LEU A 35 -13.62 6.36 -2.97
N ALA A 36 -12.67 6.82 -3.78
CA ALA A 36 -12.74 6.71 -5.23
C ALA A 36 -12.83 5.24 -5.69
N ASN A 37 -12.11 4.34 -5.03
CA ASN A 37 -12.21 2.90 -5.27
C ASN A 37 -13.56 2.32 -4.78
N ILE A 38 -14.14 2.84 -3.69
CA ILE A 38 -15.49 2.44 -3.23
C ILE A 38 -16.57 2.95 -4.20
N MET A 39 -16.41 4.13 -4.78
CA MET A 39 -17.29 4.70 -5.81
C MET A 39 -17.18 3.94 -7.14
N SER A 40 -16.06 3.27 -7.39
CA SER A 40 -15.83 2.54 -8.64
C SER A 40 -16.74 1.34 -8.79
N PRO A 41 -17.45 1.19 -9.92
CA PRO A 41 -18.25 0.00 -10.19
C PRO A 41 -17.41 -1.28 -10.34
N ARG A 42 -16.08 -1.18 -10.54
CA ARG A 42 -15.21 -2.35 -10.77
C ARG A 42 -15.25 -3.32 -9.60
N ILE A 43 -15.04 -2.83 -8.37
CA ILE A 43 -15.00 -3.69 -7.17
C ILE A 43 -16.39 -4.25 -6.87
N TRP A 44 -17.45 -3.48 -7.10
CA TRP A 44 -18.83 -3.97 -6.96
C TRP A 44 -19.15 -5.08 -7.95
N GLU A 45 -18.63 -5.01 -9.18
CA GLU A 45 -18.79 -6.08 -10.16
C GLU A 45 -18.11 -7.38 -9.72
N TRP A 46 -16.99 -7.31 -8.99
CA TRP A 46 -16.32 -8.49 -8.46
C TRP A 46 -17.23 -9.29 -7.51
N LYS A 47 -18.21 -8.67 -6.82
CA LYS A 47 -19.20 -9.41 -6.00
C LYS A 47 -19.97 -10.46 -6.79
N LYS A 48 -20.13 -10.26 -8.11
CA LYS A 48 -20.85 -11.18 -9.00
C LYS A 48 -19.99 -12.35 -9.45
N ASP A 49 -18.67 -12.30 -9.20
CA ASP A 49 -17.76 -13.39 -9.53
C ASP A 49 -18.07 -14.64 -8.66
N PRO A 50 -18.15 -15.85 -9.25
CA PRO A 50 -18.38 -17.09 -8.50
C PRO A 50 -17.41 -17.32 -7.34
N TRP A 51 -16.19 -16.78 -7.39
CA TRP A 51 -15.21 -16.79 -6.31
C TRP A 51 -15.76 -16.23 -4.99
N PHE A 52 -16.63 -15.23 -5.07
CA PHE A 52 -17.27 -14.57 -3.93
C PHE A 52 -18.67 -15.12 -3.62
N SER A 53 -19.05 -16.26 -4.19
CA SER A 53 -20.28 -16.95 -3.79
C SER A 53 -20.20 -17.48 -2.35
N LYS A 54 -21.33 -17.37 -1.63
CA LYS A 54 -21.53 -17.89 -0.27
C LYS A 54 -20.63 -17.28 0.82
N LEU A 55 -20.18 -16.03 0.64
CA LEU A 55 -19.38 -15.32 1.64
C LEU A 55 -20.13 -15.11 2.96
N ASP A 56 -21.45 -14.94 2.90
CA ASP A 56 -22.36 -14.81 4.04
C ASP A 56 -22.15 -15.92 5.08
N LYS A 57 -21.81 -17.14 4.64
CA LYS A 57 -21.58 -18.32 5.48
C LYS A 57 -20.16 -18.42 6.05
N MET A 58 -19.28 -17.49 5.74
CA MET A 58 -17.87 -17.52 6.12
C MET A 58 -17.58 -16.59 7.29
N SER A 59 -16.59 -16.97 8.10
CA SER A 59 -16.04 -16.05 9.10
C SER A 59 -15.39 -14.84 8.43
N PRO A 60 -15.33 -13.68 9.10
CA PRO A 60 -14.68 -12.47 8.56
C PRO A 60 -13.27 -12.74 8.01
N TYR A 61 -12.47 -13.53 8.73
CA TYR A 61 -11.13 -13.92 8.31
C TYR A 61 -11.11 -14.71 6.99
N ARG A 62 -12.03 -15.66 6.80
CA ARG A 62 -12.11 -16.44 5.56
C ARG A 62 -12.52 -15.56 4.37
N ARG A 63 -13.40 -14.57 4.58
CA ARG A 63 -13.77 -13.59 3.55
C ARG A 63 -12.55 -12.75 3.13
N LEU A 64 -11.78 -12.25 4.10
CA LEU A 64 -10.54 -11.53 3.83
C LEU A 64 -9.51 -12.37 3.06
N GLN A 65 -9.36 -13.65 3.40
CA GLN A 65 -8.44 -14.53 2.67
C GLN A 65 -8.87 -14.75 1.22
N ARG A 66 -10.17 -14.91 0.95
CA ARG A 66 -10.69 -14.99 -0.43
C ARG A 66 -10.45 -13.69 -1.18
N MET A 67 -10.75 -12.55 -0.57
CA MET A 67 -10.49 -11.23 -1.15
C MET A 67 -9.01 -11.05 -1.48
N LYS A 68 -8.12 -11.35 -0.54
CA LYS A 68 -6.67 -11.27 -0.74
C LYS A 68 -6.20 -12.16 -1.88
N GLN A 69 -6.66 -13.41 -1.96
CA GLN A 69 -6.30 -14.30 -3.05
C GLN A 69 -6.78 -13.75 -4.41
N PHE A 70 -8.01 -13.24 -4.48
CA PHE A 70 -8.54 -12.62 -5.70
C PHE A 70 -7.67 -11.45 -6.16
N ILE A 71 -7.33 -10.53 -5.25
CA ILE A 71 -6.43 -9.40 -5.56
C ILE A 71 -5.06 -9.92 -6.02
N MET A 72 -4.51 -10.93 -5.36
CA MET A 72 -3.23 -11.52 -5.76
C MET A 72 -3.27 -12.15 -7.15
N ASP A 73 -4.39 -12.77 -7.55
CA ASP A 73 -4.49 -13.43 -8.86
C ASP A 73 -4.65 -12.42 -10.00
N HIS A 74 -5.18 -11.23 -9.72
CA HIS A 74 -5.50 -10.21 -10.73
C HIS A 74 -4.53 -9.03 -10.77
N PHE A 75 -3.79 -8.79 -9.68
CA PHE A 75 -2.88 -7.65 -9.56
C PHE A 75 -1.48 -8.08 -9.12
N THR A 76 -0.47 -7.53 -9.79
CA THR A 76 0.91 -7.57 -9.33
C THR A 76 1.30 -6.27 -8.62
N PHE A 77 2.42 -6.31 -7.90
CA PHE A 77 3.05 -5.11 -7.38
C PHE A 77 3.89 -4.48 -8.48
N ASN A 78 3.62 -3.22 -8.81
CA ASN A 78 4.38 -2.49 -9.82
C ASN A 78 5.74 -2.07 -9.23
N LEU A 79 6.83 -2.55 -9.85
CA LEU A 79 8.21 -2.21 -9.50
C LEU A 79 8.89 -1.39 -10.61
N ASP A 80 8.20 -1.12 -11.71
CA ASP A 80 8.72 -0.32 -12.80
C ASP A 80 8.58 1.16 -12.46
N LEU A 81 9.63 1.70 -11.85
CA LEU A 81 9.70 3.09 -11.41
C LEU A 81 9.66 4.11 -12.57
N ASP A 82 9.82 3.67 -13.82
CA ASP A 82 9.74 4.55 -15.00
C ASP A 82 8.32 4.59 -15.59
N THR A 83 7.37 3.80 -15.07
CA THR A 83 5.99 3.69 -15.60
C THR A 83 5.36 5.05 -15.85
N TRP A 84 5.52 5.97 -14.88
CA TRP A 84 4.91 7.28 -14.87
C TRP A 84 5.90 8.41 -15.21
N GLY A 85 7.07 8.03 -15.70
CA GLY A 85 8.14 8.92 -16.13
C GLY A 85 8.95 9.50 -14.96
N LEU A 86 9.77 10.49 -15.30
CA LEU A 86 10.75 11.07 -14.39
C LEU A 86 10.45 12.56 -14.16
N THR A 87 10.81 13.06 -12.98
CA THR A 87 10.84 14.48 -12.62
C THR A 87 12.21 14.82 -11.99
N THR A 88 12.36 16.02 -11.45
CA THR A 88 13.60 16.43 -10.75
C THR A 88 13.30 16.93 -9.35
N LYS A 89 14.22 16.68 -8.40
CA LYS A 89 14.10 17.15 -7.02
C LYS A 89 13.83 18.67 -6.93
N PRO A 90 14.56 19.55 -7.66
CA PRO A 90 14.31 21.00 -7.60
C PRO A 90 12.92 21.39 -8.11
N LYS A 91 12.40 20.70 -9.13
CA LYS A 91 11.06 20.97 -9.66
C LYS A 91 9.98 20.67 -8.63
N GLU A 92 10.02 19.51 -7.97
CA GLU A 92 9.03 19.16 -6.95
C GLU A 92 9.20 20.00 -5.67
N LEU A 93 10.44 20.34 -5.26
CA LEU A 93 10.65 21.28 -4.15
C LEU A 93 10.05 22.65 -4.44
N ALA A 94 10.32 23.22 -5.61
CA ALA A 94 9.76 24.51 -6.01
C ALA A 94 8.22 24.47 -5.98
N ARG A 95 7.63 23.39 -6.48
CA ARG A 95 6.19 23.16 -6.49
C ARG A 95 5.58 23.15 -5.08
N PHE A 96 6.24 22.51 -4.11
CA PHE A 96 5.70 22.36 -2.76
C PHE A 96 6.18 23.40 -1.74
N SER A 97 7.16 24.23 -2.10
CA SER A 97 7.80 25.24 -1.22
C SER A 97 6.81 26.20 -0.56
N SER A 98 5.70 26.50 -1.24
CA SER A 98 4.65 27.39 -0.74
C SER A 98 3.67 26.72 0.24
N TYR A 99 3.71 25.39 0.38
CA TYR A 99 2.75 24.61 1.16
C TYR A 99 3.40 23.87 2.34
N ILE A 100 4.67 23.47 2.20
CA ILE A 100 5.43 22.84 3.27
C ILE A 100 6.83 23.46 3.35
N ASN A 101 7.30 23.66 4.58
CA ASN A 101 8.66 24.07 4.87
C ASN A 101 9.67 22.97 4.46
N GLU A 102 10.70 23.36 3.70
CA GLU A 102 11.72 22.44 3.17
C GLU A 102 12.47 21.66 4.27
N ASP A 103 12.76 22.28 5.43
CA ASP A 103 13.43 21.60 6.55
C ASP A 103 12.53 20.49 7.14
N VAL A 104 11.22 20.74 7.20
CA VAL A 104 10.22 19.78 7.67
C VAL A 104 10.10 18.61 6.68
N LEU A 105 10.17 18.92 5.39
CA LEU A 105 10.19 17.92 4.31
C LEU A 105 11.46 17.06 4.34
N ALA A 106 12.63 17.67 4.51
CA ALA A 106 13.91 16.96 4.62
C ALA A 106 13.94 16.01 5.82
N GLN A 107 13.36 16.40 6.97
CA GLN A 107 13.26 15.56 8.17
C GLN A 107 12.33 14.35 8.00
N SER A 108 11.39 14.41 7.07
CA SER A 108 10.39 13.36 6.88
C SER A 108 10.86 12.19 6.02
N ASN A 109 12.02 12.29 5.37
CA ASN A 109 12.49 11.35 4.34
C ASN A 109 11.49 11.10 3.19
N ALA A 110 10.42 11.89 3.06
CA ALA A 110 9.25 11.57 2.24
C ALA A 110 9.33 12.00 0.76
N LEU A 111 10.11 13.04 0.43
CA LEU A 111 10.25 13.48 -0.97
C LEU A 111 11.35 12.73 -1.74
N PHE A 112 12.41 12.33 -1.03
CA PHE A 112 13.63 11.78 -1.64
C PHE A 112 14.05 10.54 -0.92
N GLY A 113 13.07 9.67 -0.65
CA GLY A 113 13.29 8.38 0.00
C GLY A 113 14.65 7.82 -0.38
N TYR A 114 15.37 7.32 0.61
CA TYR A 114 16.65 6.64 0.42
C TYR A 114 17.93 7.49 0.39
N GLU A 115 17.96 8.72 0.92
CA GLU A 115 19.21 9.35 1.41
C GLU A 115 19.35 9.33 2.95
N GLY A 116 18.24 9.24 3.70
CA GLY A 116 18.25 9.43 5.16
C GLY A 116 18.17 8.17 6.04
N ASP A 117 17.65 7.04 5.56
CA ASP A 117 17.40 5.87 6.43
C ASP A 117 18.51 4.82 6.34
N LYS A 118 19.46 4.89 7.29
CA LYS A 118 20.63 4.01 7.38
C LYS A 118 20.28 2.52 7.37
N TYR A 119 19.12 2.13 7.89
CA TYR A 119 18.70 0.73 7.88
C TYR A 119 18.53 0.21 6.45
N TYR A 120 17.88 1.01 5.59
CA TYR A 120 17.57 0.66 4.22
C TYR A 120 18.79 0.65 3.28
N PHE A 121 19.78 1.50 3.56
CA PHE A 121 21.10 1.43 2.90
C PHE A 121 21.83 0.12 3.19
N ASN A 122 21.74 -0.37 4.43
CA ASN A 122 22.48 -1.56 4.87
C ASN A 122 21.91 -2.89 4.31
N ILE A 123 20.69 -2.88 3.75
CA ILE A 123 20.01 -4.08 3.21
C ILE A 123 19.82 -4.04 1.69
N ASP A 124 20.59 -3.18 0.99
CA ASP A 124 20.65 -3.09 -0.47
C ASP A 124 19.29 -2.86 -1.15
N ILE A 125 18.40 -2.12 -0.48
CA ILE A 125 17.04 -1.90 -0.99
C ILE A 125 17.02 -1.06 -2.27
N ARG A 126 18.03 -0.18 -2.42
CA ARG A 126 18.20 0.63 -3.64
C ARG A 126 18.42 -0.25 -4.86
N LYS A 127 19.30 -1.24 -4.76
CA LYS A 127 19.49 -2.23 -5.81
C LYS A 127 18.24 -3.06 -6.06
N HIS A 128 17.56 -3.48 -4.99
CA HIS A 128 16.33 -4.29 -5.09
C HIS A 128 15.21 -3.58 -5.86
N PHE A 129 15.05 -2.27 -5.66
CA PHE A 129 14.09 -1.43 -6.38
C PHE A 129 14.65 -0.79 -7.66
N GLY A 130 15.90 -1.09 -8.05
CA GLY A 130 16.52 -0.49 -9.23
C GLY A 130 16.80 1.02 -9.10
N LEU A 131 16.84 1.55 -7.87
CA LEU A 131 17.06 2.97 -7.57
C LEU A 131 18.52 3.41 -7.80
N ASP A 132 19.46 2.46 -7.88
CA ASP A 132 20.86 2.76 -8.13
C ASP A 132 21.10 3.42 -9.50
N LYS A 133 20.14 3.32 -10.43
CA LYS A 133 20.20 4.04 -11.71
C LYS A 133 19.94 5.55 -11.57
N TYR A 134 19.36 5.99 -10.45
CA TYR A 134 19.14 7.41 -10.15
C TYR A 134 20.21 7.90 -9.18
N THR A 135 21.34 8.34 -9.73
CA THR A 135 22.49 8.89 -8.97
C THR A 135 22.54 10.42 -9.01
N SER A 136 21.50 11.08 -9.52
CA SER A 136 21.41 12.53 -9.70
C SER A 136 20.10 13.08 -9.11
N ASP A 137 19.80 14.35 -9.40
CA ASP A 137 18.53 14.99 -9.00
C ASP A 137 17.31 14.50 -9.79
N ILE A 138 17.47 13.56 -10.72
CA ILE A 138 16.36 12.95 -11.45
C ILE A 138 15.74 11.87 -10.57
N ILE A 139 14.44 11.93 -10.37
CA ILE A 139 13.68 10.96 -9.57
C ILE A 139 12.48 10.42 -10.35
N PRO A 140 12.06 9.18 -10.09
CA PRO A 140 10.77 8.66 -10.53
C PRO A 140 9.62 9.57 -10.13
N TYR A 141 8.60 9.63 -10.99
CA TYR A 141 7.32 10.25 -10.64
C TYR A 141 6.31 9.17 -10.23
N TRP A 142 6.38 8.69 -8.98
CA TRP A 142 5.51 7.61 -8.46
C TRP A 142 4.06 8.04 -8.35
N LYS A 143 3.22 7.74 -9.35
CA LYS A 143 1.77 7.98 -9.32
C LYS A 143 1.05 6.78 -8.72
N THR A 144 0.13 7.05 -7.80
CA THR A 144 -0.82 6.04 -7.31
C THR A 144 -2.03 5.95 -8.25
N GLU A 145 -2.59 4.75 -8.36
CA GLU A 145 -3.64 4.43 -9.33
C GLU A 145 -5.00 4.13 -8.66
N THR A 146 -6.09 4.58 -9.28
CA THR A 146 -7.42 4.01 -9.00
C THR A 146 -7.53 2.61 -9.58
N VAL A 147 -8.50 1.81 -9.13
CA VAL A 147 -8.69 0.43 -9.60
C VAL A 147 -8.80 0.30 -11.13
N GLU A 148 -9.38 1.27 -11.85
CA GLU A 148 -9.42 1.24 -13.32
C GLU A 148 -8.04 1.38 -13.96
N ALA A 149 -7.23 2.31 -13.43
CA ALA A 149 -5.85 2.49 -13.89
C ALA A 149 -5.00 1.27 -13.53
N MET A 150 -5.22 0.67 -12.35
CA MET A 150 -4.55 -0.58 -11.97
C MET A 150 -4.90 -1.74 -12.91
N GLU A 151 -6.19 -1.91 -13.26
CA GLU A 151 -6.63 -2.96 -14.20
C GLU A 151 -6.09 -2.75 -15.62
N ALA A 152 -5.84 -1.50 -16.02
CA ALA A 152 -5.38 -1.15 -17.36
C ALA A 152 -3.92 -1.54 -17.64
N PHE A 153 -3.12 -1.83 -16.61
CA PHE A 153 -1.75 -2.34 -16.79
C PHE A 153 -1.67 -3.57 -17.69
N LYS A 154 -2.70 -4.41 -17.75
CA LYS A 154 -2.76 -5.56 -18.68
C LYS A 154 -2.64 -5.19 -20.17
N TYR A 155 -2.85 -3.92 -20.51
CA TYR A 155 -2.67 -3.38 -21.87
C TYR A 155 -1.26 -2.83 -22.11
N LYS A 156 -0.48 -2.59 -21.05
CA LYS A 156 0.91 -2.14 -21.15
C LYS A 156 1.82 -3.35 -21.46
N PRO A 157 2.73 -3.24 -22.45
CA PRO A 157 3.68 -4.31 -22.74
C PRO A 157 4.49 -4.73 -21.50
N GLY A 158 4.63 -6.03 -21.29
CA GLY A 158 5.35 -6.61 -20.13
C GLY A 158 4.47 -6.96 -18.93
N TYR A 159 3.19 -6.57 -18.92
CA TYR A 159 2.26 -6.83 -17.81
C TYR A 159 1.22 -7.89 -18.20
N PRO A 160 1.20 -9.05 -17.52
CA PRO A 160 0.22 -10.11 -17.82
C PRO A 160 -1.16 -9.85 -17.21
N CYS A 161 -1.25 -8.97 -16.21
CA CYS A 161 -2.47 -8.64 -15.46
C CYS A 161 -2.41 -7.19 -14.96
N GLY A 162 -3.34 -6.80 -14.09
CA GLY A 162 -3.31 -5.48 -13.46
C GLY A 162 -2.06 -5.29 -12.59
N ALA A 163 -1.72 -4.05 -12.28
CA ALA A 163 -0.63 -3.73 -11.37
C ALA A 163 -0.94 -2.46 -10.58
N GLY A 164 -0.19 -2.23 -9.50
CA GLY A 164 -0.19 -0.94 -8.83
C GLY A 164 0.88 -0.85 -7.76
N GLU A 165 1.12 0.37 -7.31
CA GLU A 165 2.11 0.71 -6.29
C GLU A 165 1.59 0.48 -4.85
N CYS A 166 2.39 0.80 -3.83
CA CYS A 166 2.08 0.47 -2.43
C CYS A 166 0.78 1.13 -1.97
N VAL A 167 0.61 2.42 -2.25
CA VAL A 167 -0.60 3.18 -1.87
C VAL A 167 -1.82 2.66 -2.63
N SER A 168 -1.65 2.31 -3.92
CA SER A 168 -2.74 1.79 -4.78
C SER A 168 -3.28 0.48 -4.23
N LEU A 169 -2.37 -0.44 -3.88
CA LEU A 169 -2.73 -1.69 -3.24
C LEU A 169 -3.37 -1.45 -1.86
N ALA A 170 -2.83 -0.56 -1.02
CA ALA A 170 -3.42 -0.26 0.28
C ALA A 170 -4.88 0.24 0.15
N ALA A 171 -5.14 1.19 -0.74
CA ALA A 171 -6.49 1.70 -1.00
C ALA A 171 -7.40 0.63 -1.63
N LEU A 172 -6.88 -0.21 -2.53
CA LEU A 172 -7.63 -1.32 -3.12
C LEU A 172 -8.04 -2.34 -2.04
N TYR A 173 -7.13 -2.71 -1.13
CA TYR A 173 -7.43 -3.61 -0.01
C TYR A 173 -8.45 -3.01 0.94
N ALA A 174 -8.36 -1.72 1.25
CA ALA A 174 -9.32 -1.03 2.12
C ALA A 174 -10.73 -1.03 1.51
N ALA A 175 -10.86 -0.60 0.24
CA ALA A 175 -12.14 -0.60 -0.48
C ALA A 175 -12.71 -2.02 -0.66
N SER A 176 -11.86 -2.99 -1.01
CA SER A 176 -12.27 -4.39 -1.18
C SER A 176 -12.66 -5.04 0.15
N ALA A 177 -12.00 -4.69 1.27
CA ALA A 177 -12.35 -5.22 2.58
C ALA A 177 -13.74 -4.75 3.00
N PHE A 178 -14.08 -3.49 2.72
CA PHE A 178 -15.42 -2.94 2.91
C PHE A 178 -16.45 -3.61 2.00
N ILE A 179 -16.21 -3.61 0.68
CA ILE A 179 -17.19 -4.08 -0.30
C ILE A 179 -17.34 -5.60 -0.25
N LEU A 180 -16.25 -6.34 -0.41
CA LEU A 180 -16.25 -7.80 -0.64
C LEU A 180 -16.18 -8.58 0.66
N ALA A 181 -15.32 -8.18 1.59
CA ALA A 181 -15.18 -8.88 2.87
C ALA A 181 -16.23 -8.45 3.91
N GLU A 182 -17.03 -7.43 3.61
CA GLU A 182 -18.05 -6.84 4.49
C GLU A 182 -17.45 -6.39 5.83
N THR A 183 -16.22 -5.88 5.80
CA THR A 183 -15.57 -5.28 6.96
C THR A 183 -16.11 -3.87 7.17
N PRO A 184 -16.70 -3.53 8.33
CA PRO A 184 -17.14 -2.17 8.60
C PRO A 184 -15.99 -1.18 8.45
N LEU A 185 -16.26 0.00 7.86
CA LEU A 185 -15.24 1.05 7.70
C LEU A 185 -14.61 1.47 9.04
N ASP A 186 -15.37 1.35 10.15
CA ASP A 186 -14.86 1.61 11.51
C ASP A 186 -13.68 0.71 11.90
N ASN A 187 -13.50 -0.43 11.21
CA ASN A 187 -12.45 -1.40 11.51
C ASN A 187 -11.32 -1.35 10.48
N ILE A 188 -11.27 -0.35 9.60
CA ILE A 188 -10.27 -0.24 8.53
C ILE A 188 -9.43 1.03 8.75
N PHE A 189 -8.17 0.84 9.13
CA PHE A 189 -7.21 1.93 9.31
C PHE A 189 -6.14 1.84 8.22
N MET A 190 -5.88 2.96 7.55
CA MET A 190 -4.78 3.05 6.60
C MET A 190 -3.56 3.69 7.27
N LEU A 191 -2.39 3.12 7.01
CA LEU A 191 -1.10 3.55 7.56
C LEU A 191 -0.15 3.84 6.42
N ALA A 192 0.43 5.03 6.41
CA ALA A 192 1.53 5.37 5.51
C ALA A 192 2.79 5.67 6.32
N THR A 193 3.92 5.22 5.79
CA THR A 193 5.27 5.65 6.11
C THR A 193 5.86 6.30 4.86
N PRO A 194 7.04 6.95 4.94
CA PRO A 194 7.68 7.55 3.77
C PRO A 194 7.97 6.56 2.64
N LEU A 195 8.12 5.26 2.93
CA LEU A 195 8.54 4.24 1.96
C LEU A 195 7.49 3.16 1.74
N HIS A 196 6.39 3.17 2.48
CA HIS A 196 5.42 2.09 2.45
C HIS A 196 4.01 2.51 2.88
N SER A 197 3.00 1.84 2.33
CA SER A 197 1.61 2.00 2.72
C SER A 197 0.94 0.66 2.93
N GLN A 198 0.14 0.55 3.97
CA GLN A 198 -0.50 -0.68 4.41
C GLN A 198 -1.77 -0.38 5.20
N ASN A 199 -2.57 -1.40 5.51
CA ASN A 199 -3.75 -1.26 6.34
C ASN A 199 -3.65 -2.10 7.61
N PHE A 200 -4.23 -1.62 8.69
CA PHE A 200 -4.57 -2.39 9.87
C PHE A 200 -6.09 -2.59 9.93
N LEU A 201 -6.52 -3.85 9.88
CA LEU A 201 -7.92 -4.25 9.99
C LEU A 201 -8.19 -4.75 11.41
N ASP A 202 -9.04 -4.06 12.15
CA ASP A 202 -9.41 -4.40 13.53
C ASP A 202 -10.45 -5.54 13.55
N ILE A 203 -10.01 -6.74 13.19
CA ILE A 203 -10.82 -7.97 13.14
C ILE A 203 -10.12 -9.05 13.95
N GLY A 204 -10.84 -9.65 14.92
CA GLY A 204 -10.26 -10.67 15.80
C GLY A 204 -9.11 -10.10 16.61
N ASP A 205 -7.91 -10.65 16.45
CA ASP A 205 -6.67 -10.14 17.08
C ASP A 205 -5.94 -9.08 16.23
N GLY A 206 -6.51 -8.69 15.09
CA GLY A 206 -5.93 -7.75 14.14
C GLY A 206 -5.33 -8.44 12.91
N VAL A 207 -5.34 -7.72 11.79
CA VAL A 207 -4.77 -8.17 10.51
C VAL A 207 -4.09 -6.99 9.82
N ILE A 208 -2.88 -7.18 9.30
CA ILE A 208 -2.22 -6.20 8.44
C ILE A 208 -2.28 -6.64 6.98
N THR A 209 -2.67 -5.74 6.08
CA THR A 209 -2.52 -5.95 4.61
C THR A 209 -1.36 -5.09 4.12
N ASN A 210 -0.37 -5.70 3.49
CA ASN A 210 0.87 -5.06 3.05
C ASN A 210 1.23 -5.58 1.64
N ASN A 211 1.13 -4.73 0.62
CA ASN A 211 1.29 -5.10 -0.78
C ASN A 211 0.50 -6.39 -1.11
N ARG A 212 1.18 -7.50 -1.44
CA ARG A 212 0.54 -8.78 -1.77
C ARG A 212 0.39 -9.73 -0.56
N ARG A 213 0.41 -9.21 0.66
CA ARG A 213 0.39 -9.98 1.92
C ARG A 213 -0.81 -9.61 2.78
N LEU A 214 -1.33 -10.61 3.49
CA LEU A 214 -2.27 -10.46 4.58
C LEU A 214 -1.70 -11.23 5.77
N VAL A 215 -1.45 -10.53 6.87
CA VAL A 215 -0.65 -11.01 7.99
C VAL A 215 -1.50 -10.95 9.26
N THR A 216 -1.86 -12.11 9.78
CA THR A 216 -2.50 -12.22 11.09
C THR A 216 -1.49 -12.06 12.21
N LYS A 217 -1.97 -11.90 13.44
CA LYS A 217 -1.10 -11.88 14.63
C LYS A 217 -0.23 -13.14 14.73
N THR A 218 -0.80 -14.32 14.50
CA THR A 218 -0.02 -15.58 14.47
C THR A 218 1.06 -15.55 13.39
N MET A 219 0.75 -15.05 12.19
CA MET A 219 1.75 -14.91 11.14
C MET A 219 2.85 -13.91 11.52
N TRP A 220 2.51 -12.80 12.18
CA TRP A 220 3.45 -11.78 12.65
C TRP A 220 4.57 -12.34 13.54
N PHE A 221 4.31 -13.43 14.26
CA PHE A 221 5.26 -14.09 15.16
C PHE A 221 5.67 -15.50 14.73
N ASN A 222 5.52 -15.87 13.44
CA ASN A 222 5.88 -17.21 12.95
C ASN A 222 7.35 -17.37 12.53
N GLY A 223 8.15 -16.29 12.55
CA GLY A 223 9.58 -16.33 12.23
C GLY A 223 9.95 -16.72 10.80
N THR A 224 9.04 -16.59 9.84
CA THR A 224 9.32 -16.82 8.41
C THR A 224 9.92 -15.58 7.75
N GLU A 225 10.64 -15.75 6.64
CA GLU A 225 11.16 -14.65 5.84
C GLU A 225 10.04 -13.69 5.36
N LEU A 226 8.88 -14.25 5.01
CA LEU A 226 7.71 -13.47 4.61
C LEU A 226 7.25 -12.53 5.74
N THR A 227 7.27 -13.02 6.97
CA THR A 227 6.93 -12.25 8.16
C THR A 227 7.97 -11.18 8.42
N ALA A 228 9.27 -11.49 8.37
CA ALA A 228 10.32 -10.47 8.51
C ALA A 228 10.16 -9.31 7.50
N LYS A 229 9.79 -9.63 6.25
CA LYS A 229 9.49 -8.61 5.23
C LYS A 229 8.25 -7.77 5.55
N ALA A 230 7.20 -8.37 6.12
CA ALA A 230 5.98 -7.65 6.49
C ALA A 230 6.16 -6.75 7.72
N ARG A 231 7.04 -7.14 8.65
CA ARG A 231 7.31 -6.38 9.88
C ARG A 231 8.15 -5.14 9.66
N ARG A 232 8.98 -5.15 8.62
CA ARG A 232 10.02 -4.16 8.35
C ARG A 232 9.58 -2.71 8.53
N ALA A 233 8.44 -2.33 7.94
CA ALA A 233 7.95 -0.95 7.99
C ALA A 233 7.64 -0.52 9.44
N LEU A 234 6.94 -1.34 10.23
CA LEU A 234 6.60 -0.99 11.62
C LEU A 234 7.77 -1.16 12.59
N ASP A 235 8.76 -2.00 12.27
CA ASP A 235 9.96 -2.18 13.09
C ASP A 235 10.97 -1.02 12.91
N ASN A 236 11.03 -0.40 11.73
CA ASN A 236 12.13 0.51 11.38
C ASN A 236 11.68 1.91 10.94
N GLU A 237 10.44 2.08 10.49
CA GLU A 237 9.96 3.35 9.96
C GLU A 237 8.99 4.05 10.91
N ARG A 238 8.90 5.37 10.73
CA ARG A 238 7.87 6.19 11.37
C ARG A 238 6.60 6.15 10.52
N VAL A 239 5.48 5.82 11.15
CA VAL A 239 4.15 6.03 10.56
C VAL A 239 3.88 7.52 10.52
N THR A 240 3.75 8.05 9.31
CA THR A 240 3.56 9.48 9.06
C THR A 240 2.09 9.85 8.97
N ILE A 241 1.26 8.95 8.44
CA ILE A 241 -0.19 9.14 8.27
C ILE A 241 -0.94 7.96 8.88
N VAL A 242 -1.98 8.28 9.65
CA VAL A 242 -3.07 7.34 9.94
C VAL A 242 -4.36 7.95 9.42
N ALA A 243 -5.03 7.25 8.49
CA ALA A 243 -6.29 7.69 7.90
C ALA A 243 -7.42 6.69 8.20
N HIS A 244 -8.62 7.22 8.43
CA HIS A 244 -9.82 6.48 8.82
C HIS A 244 -11.09 7.23 8.35
N LYS A 245 -12.27 6.60 8.35
CA LYS A 245 -13.52 7.26 7.93
C LYS A 245 -13.90 8.51 8.73
N THR A 246 -13.32 8.67 9.92
CA THR A 246 -13.51 9.85 10.78
C THR A 246 -12.53 10.98 10.49
N GLY A 247 -11.49 10.76 9.69
CA GLY A 247 -10.44 11.75 9.40
C GLY A 247 -9.03 11.16 9.41
N TYR A 248 -8.02 12.01 9.55
CA TYR A 248 -6.61 11.61 9.57
C TYR A 248 -5.84 12.28 10.71
N ILE A 249 -4.68 11.72 11.03
CA ILE A 249 -3.60 12.36 11.81
C ILE A 249 -2.28 12.23 11.04
N HIS A 250 -1.50 13.30 11.05
CA HIS A 250 -0.22 13.39 10.33
C HIS A 250 0.91 13.81 11.27
N THR A 251 2.15 13.37 11.05
CA THR A 251 3.31 13.80 11.85
C THR A 251 3.63 15.29 11.65
N LEU A 252 3.67 15.76 10.40
CA LEU A 252 4.05 17.14 10.04
C LEU A 252 3.05 18.25 10.45
N TYR A 253 1.75 18.00 10.32
CA TYR A 253 0.74 19.05 10.52
C TYR A 253 0.30 19.13 11.97
N ASN A 254 0.13 20.34 12.50
CA ASN A 254 -0.42 20.53 13.85
C ASN A 254 -1.92 20.22 13.94
N LYS A 255 -2.61 20.08 12.81
CA LYS A 255 -4.03 19.74 12.75
C LYS A 255 -4.25 18.24 12.62
N SER A 256 -5.34 17.76 13.21
CA SER A 256 -5.81 16.39 13.11
C SER A 256 -7.33 16.41 12.99
N THR A 257 -7.90 15.53 12.16
CA THR A 257 -9.36 15.41 12.01
C THR A 257 -9.88 14.07 12.50
N ILE A 258 -9.02 13.07 12.68
CA ILE A 258 -9.42 11.76 13.22
C ILE A 258 -9.98 11.93 14.64
N SER A 259 -11.07 11.22 14.94
CA SER A 259 -11.64 11.17 16.30
C SER A 259 -10.61 10.64 17.31
N GLU A 260 -10.42 11.37 18.42
CA GLU A 260 -9.47 11.00 19.48
C GLU A 260 -9.74 9.62 20.06
N ALA A 261 -11.03 9.28 20.27
CA ALA A 261 -11.44 7.99 20.79
C ALA A 261 -11.11 6.86 19.80
N VAL A 262 -11.33 7.11 18.51
CA VAL A 262 -11.00 6.17 17.43
C VAL A 262 -9.49 5.97 17.31
N TYR A 263 -8.71 7.05 17.38
CA TYR A 263 -7.25 6.96 17.33
C TYR A 263 -6.69 6.22 18.56
N THR A 264 -7.23 6.49 19.74
CA THR A 264 -6.85 5.77 20.98
C THR A 264 -7.16 4.27 20.86
N ARG A 265 -8.36 3.92 20.35
CA ARG A 265 -8.71 2.52 20.05
C ARG A 265 -7.70 1.91 19.09
N PHE A 266 -7.42 2.58 17.97
CA PHE A 266 -6.44 2.12 16.98
C PHE A 266 -5.08 1.82 17.62
N LYS A 267 -4.52 2.76 18.40
CA LYS A 267 -3.23 2.56 19.08
C LYS A 267 -3.25 1.33 19.98
N ASN A 268 -4.29 1.19 20.81
CA ASN A 268 -4.40 0.06 21.73
C ASN A 268 -4.50 -1.28 20.98
N ARG A 269 -5.29 -1.32 19.91
CA ARG A 269 -5.52 -2.54 19.11
C ARG A 269 -4.29 -2.91 18.30
N LEU A 270 -3.62 -1.93 17.69
CA LEU A 270 -2.35 -2.16 16.98
C LEU A 270 -1.25 -2.61 17.94
N SER A 271 -1.05 -1.93 19.08
CA SER A 271 -0.06 -2.35 20.09
C SER A 271 -0.34 -3.75 20.63
N SER A 272 -1.61 -4.13 20.81
CA SER A 272 -1.98 -5.49 21.17
C SER A 272 -1.66 -6.50 20.08
N TYR A 273 -1.90 -6.17 18.80
CA TYR A 273 -1.53 -7.01 17.66
C TYR A 273 -0.01 -7.23 17.58
N LEU A 274 0.77 -6.17 17.79
CA LEU A 274 2.23 -6.14 17.68
C LEU A 274 2.97 -6.74 18.88
N LYS A 275 2.25 -7.33 19.83
CA LYS A 275 2.80 -7.91 21.06
C LYS A 275 2.31 -9.33 21.32
N THR A 276 3.23 -10.21 21.70
CA THR A 276 2.91 -11.56 22.21
C THR A 276 3.72 -11.88 23.46
N ASN A 277 3.15 -12.74 24.30
CA ASN A 277 3.88 -13.39 25.39
C ASN A 277 4.77 -14.50 24.83
N ILE A 278 5.72 -14.96 25.66
CA ILE A 278 6.66 -16.01 25.27
C ILE A 278 6.04 -17.37 25.62
N SER A 279 5.79 -18.17 24.60
CA SER A 279 5.43 -19.59 24.70
C SER A 279 6.51 -20.45 24.05
N PHE A 280 6.41 -21.78 24.19
CA PHE A 280 7.28 -22.70 23.46
C PHE A 280 7.20 -22.51 21.94
N GLU A 281 5.98 -22.37 21.39
CA GLU A 281 5.78 -22.12 19.97
C GLU A 281 6.45 -20.81 19.52
N ILE A 282 6.33 -19.74 20.32
CA ILE A 282 6.97 -18.44 20.03
C ILE A 282 8.50 -18.56 20.08
N LEU A 283 9.05 -19.32 21.03
CA LEU A 283 10.50 -19.59 21.09
C LEU A 283 10.95 -20.37 19.84
N ALA A 284 10.21 -21.41 19.44
CA ALA A 284 10.52 -22.17 18.23
C ALA A 284 10.42 -21.31 16.96
N ASN A 285 9.45 -20.39 16.90
CA ASN A 285 9.34 -19.43 15.81
C ASN A 285 10.50 -18.44 15.81
N PHE A 286 10.94 -17.98 16.97
CA PHE A 286 12.14 -17.14 17.11
C PHE A 286 13.41 -17.88 16.62
N LEU A 287 13.56 -19.16 16.93
CA LEU A 287 14.67 -19.99 16.41
C LEU A 287 14.59 -20.20 14.89
N ARG A 288 13.38 -20.18 14.30
CA ARG A 288 13.20 -20.18 12.84
C ARG A 288 13.78 -18.91 12.21
N ASP A 289 13.52 -17.75 12.81
CA ASP A 289 14.07 -16.47 12.37
C ASP A 289 15.58 -16.35 12.64
N ARG A 290 16.05 -16.83 13.79
CA ARG A 290 17.46 -16.82 14.21
C ARG A 290 18.14 -18.17 13.99
N SER A 291 18.22 -18.60 12.74
CA SER A 291 18.71 -19.94 12.37
C SER A 291 20.10 -20.30 12.94
N HIS A 292 20.98 -19.31 13.10
CA HIS A 292 22.30 -19.51 13.72
C HIS A 292 22.25 -20.01 15.17
N LEU A 293 21.13 -19.84 15.89
CA LEU A 293 20.91 -20.36 17.24
C LEU A 293 20.47 -21.82 17.23
N GLN A 294 19.94 -22.36 16.13
CA GLN A 294 19.40 -23.73 16.08
C GLN A 294 20.45 -24.79 16.49
N LYS A 295 21.73 -24.55 16.16
CA LYS A 295 22.87 -25.40 16.55
C LYS A 295 23.05 -25.61 18.06
N CYS A 296 22.41 -24.78 18.89
CA CYS A 296 22.38 -24.91 20.34
C CYS A 296 21.35 -25.93 20.84
N PHE A 297 20.48 -26.40 19.96
CA PHE A 297 19.31 -27.19 20.33
C PHE A 297 19.31 -28.55 19.61
N GLN A 298 18.57 -29.48 20.19
CA GLN A 298 18.26 -30.80 19.66
C GLN A 298 16.81 -31.16 19.99
N ILE A 299 16.24 -32.09 19.23
CA ILE A 299 14.87 -32.57 19.41
C ILE A 299 14.90 -34.05 19.78
N GLU A 300 14.17 -34.39 20.84
CA GLU A 300 13.90 -35.79 21.20
C GLU A 300 12.66 -36.27 20.45
N HIS A 301 12.79 -37.41 19.78
CA HIS A 301 11.71 -38.10 19.09
C HIS A 301 11.55 -39.52 19.65
N ASN A 302 10.34 -39.87 20.08
CA ASN A 302 10.05 -41.22 20.55
C ASN A 302 9.61 -42.10 19.36
N CYS A 303 10.56 -42.86 18.80
CA CYS A 303 10.31 -43.84 17.74
C CYS A 303 10.66 -45.27 18.20
N CYS A 304 9.80 -46.24 17.87
CA CYS A 304 9.96 -47.65 18.24
C CYS A 304 10.20 -47.91 19.75
N GLY A 305 9.63 -47.08 20.62
CA GLY A 305 9.71 -47.22 22.08
C GLY A 305 11.06 -46.84 22.69
N LYS A 306 11.94 -46.17 21.95
CA LYS A 306 13.21 -45.62 22.47
C LYS A 306 13.34 -44.14 22.08
N PRO A 307 13.91 -43.30 22.97
CA PRO A 307 14.19 -41.92 22.61
C PRO A 307 15.30 -41.86 21.56
N ARG A 308 15.12 -40.98 20.60
CA ARG A 308 16.05 -40.66 19.52
C ARG A 308 16.28 -39.16 19.49
N TYR A 309 17.48 -38.74 19.08
CA TYR A 309 17.88 -37.34 19.14
C TYR A 309 18.36 -36.86 17.77
N ILE A 310 18.03 -35.63 17.41
CA ILE A 310 18.45 -35.01 16.14
C ILE A 310 18.77 -33.54 16.37
N GLU A 311 19.73 -33.01 15.60
CA GLU A 311 20.08 -31.59 15.61
C GLU A 311 18.88 -30.73 15.18
N ALA A 312 18.56 -29.65 15.91
CA ALA A 312 17.37 -28.84 15.61
C ALA A 312 17.45 -28.22 14.20
N GLU A 313 18.63 -27.77 13.76
CA GLU A 313 18.83 -27.17 12.43
C GLU A 313 18.48 -28.12 11.27
N LYS A 314 18.63 -29.44 11.45
CA LYS A 314 18.18 -30.41 10.44
C LYS A 314 16.66 -30.42 10.37
N VAL A 315 15.98 -30.50 11.51
CA VAL A 315 14.51 -30.52 11.55
C VAL A 315 13.92 -29.22 10.96
N TYR A 316 14.50 -28.06 11.27
CA TYR A 316 14.11 -26.79 10.63
C TYR A 316 14.35 -26.78 9.12
N THR A 317 15.37 -27.49 8.62
CA THR A 317 15.59 -27.64 7.17
C THR A 317 14.47 -28.45 6.52
N TYR A 318 13.99 -29.51 7.17
CA TYR A 318 12.83 -30.30 6.69
C TYR A 318 11.52 -29.50 6.66
N GLU A 319 11.35 -28.50 7.54
CA GLU A 319 10.18 -27.61 7.51
C GLU A 319 10.02 -26.90 6.16
N HIS A 320 11.10 -26.59 5.44
CA HIS A 320 11.03 -25.87 4.17
C HIS A 320 10.27 -26.64 3.08
N SER A 321 10.24 -27.97 3.15
CA SER A 321 9.52 -28.85 2.23
C SER A 321 8.27 -29.49 2.85
N SER A 322 7.99 -29.23 4.13
CA SER A 322 6.87 -29.83 4.85
C SER A 322 5.75 -28.81 5.10
N LYS A 323 4.55 -29.34 5.35
CA LYS A 323 3.41 -28.55 5.86
C LYS A 323 3.40 -28.48 7.39
N PHE A 324 4.27 -29.24 8.05
CA PHE A 324 4.38 -29.36 9.50
C PHE A 324 5.52 -28.48 10.03
N ARG A 325 5.46 -28.14 11.32
CA ARG A 325 6.40 -27.20 11.94
C ARG A 325 6.89 -27.66 13.31
N VAL A 326 8.14 -27.33 13.59
CA VAL A 326 8.77 -27.32 14.91
C VAL A 326 8.05 -26.31 15.81
N GLY A 327 7.80 -26.74 17.04
CA GLY A 327 7.22 -25.92 18.10
C GLY A 327 5.69 -25.92 18.18
N ASP A 328 5.00 -26.42 17.15
CA ASP A 328 3.53 -26.48 17.15
C ASP A 328 3.00 -27.92 17.28
N SER A 329 1.67 -28.05 17.29
CA SER A 329 0.99 -29.35 17.44
C SER A 329 1.33 -30.40 16.36
N THR A 330 1.98 -30.00 15.27
CA THR A 330 2.34 -30.85 14.12
C THR A 330 3.79 -31.31 14.12
N GLN A 331 4.62 -30.86 15.06
CA GLN A 331 6.05 -31.22 15.15
C GLN A 331 6.27 -32.74 15.11
N ASN A 332 5.44 -33.53 15.78
CA ASN A 332 5.58 -34.98 15.74
C ASN A 332 5.41 -35.54 14.33
N ALA A 333 4.47 -35.02 13.53
CA ALA A 333 4.30 -35.45 12.15
C ALA A 333 5.51 -35.08 11.29
N LEU A 334 6.12 -33.89 11.51
CA LEU A 334 7.38 -33.51 10.87
C LEU A 334 8.51 -34.49 11.18
N LEU A 335 8.66 -34.91 12.45
CA LEU A 335 9.70 -35.84 12.86
C LEU A 335 9.54 -37.23 12.23
N HIS A 336 8.31 -37.65 11.90
CA HIS A 336 8.06 -38.91 11.18
C HIS A 336 8.39 -38.84 9.68
N GLU A 337 8.59 -37.65 9.12
CA GLU A 337 9.01 -37.47 7.71
C GLU A 337 10.54 -37.59 7.53
N ILE A 338 11.30 -37.61 8.62
CA ILE A 338 12.77 -37.66 8.61
C ILE A 338 13.23 -39.13 8.64
N GLU A 339 14.24 -39.46 7.83
CA GLU A 339 14.79 -40.82 7.76
C GLU A 339 15.45 -41.22 9.11
N GLU A 340 15.25 -42.47 9.53
CA GLU A 340 15.68 -42.94 10.85
C GLU A 340 17.20 -42.88 11.08
N ASP A 341 17.99 -42.96 10.02
CA ASP A 341 19.46 -42.92 10.07
C ASP A 341 20.02 -41.52 10.33
N GLU A 342 19.20 -40.48 10.24
CA GLU A 342 19.56 -39.13 10.68
C GLU A 342 19.61 -38.97 12.21
N PHE A 343 18.97 -39.90 12.95
CA PHE A 343 18.83 -39.82 14.40
C PHE A 343 19.93 -40.55 15.17
N TYR A 344 20.32 -39.97 16.29
CA TYR A 344 21.26 -40.55 17.26
C TYR A 344 20.51 -41.30 18.37
N THR A 345 21.16 -42.34 18.92
CA THR A 345 20.63 -43.13 20.06
C THR A 345 20.81 -42.45 21.42
N SER A 346 21.61 -41.39 21.48
CA SER A 346 21.97 -40.68 22.71
C SER A 346 21.94 -39.18 22.45
N PRO A 347 21.69 -38.35 23.49
CA PRO A 347 21.73 -36.89 23.34
C PRO A 347 23.05 -36.40 22.77
N LEU A 348 22.97 -35.44 21.86
CA LEU A 348 24.13 -34.75 21.31
C LEU A 348 24.78 -33.86 22.39
N PRO A 349 26.12 -33.80 22.48
CA PRO A 349 26.80 -32.96 23.46
C PRO A 349 26.62 -31.47 23.17
N ASN A 350 26.66 -30.64 24.23
CA ASN A 350 26.59 -29.17 24.16
C ASN A 350 25.33 -28.61 23.48
N ARG A 351 24.20 -29.33 23.54
CA ARG A 351 22.91 -28.93 22.98
C ARG A 351 21.77 -29.13 23.97
N MET A 352 20.87 -28.17 24.06
CA MET A 352 19.65 -28.25 24.87
C MET A 352 18.55 -29.05 24.17
N ILE A 353 17.78 -29.84 24.92
CA ILE A 353 16.66 -30.61 24.37
C ILE A 353 15.40 -29.74 24.36
N LEU A 354 14.83 -29.45 23.18
CA LEU A 354 13.63 -28.60 23.06
C LEU A 354 12.43 -29.13 23.84
N GLY A 355 12.27 -30.46 23.95
CA GLY A 355 11.19 -31.08 24.74
C GLY A 355 11.24 -30.76 26.24
N GLU A 356 12.43 -30.56 26.81
CA GLU A 356 12.57 -30.11 28.21
C GLU A 356 12.09 -28.66 28.36
N ILE A 357 12.42 -27.81 27.39
CA ILE A 357 11.97 -26.42 27.34
C ILE A 357 10.44 -26.35 27.15
N GLU A 358 9.85 -27.21 26.33
CA GLU A 358 8.40 -27.32 26.22
C GLU A 358 7.75 -27.63 27.58
N ASN A 359 8.35 -28.53 28.36
CA ASN A 359 7.86 -28.87 29.70
C ASN A 359 7.95 -27.71 30.71
N PHE A 360 8.95 -26.83 30.57
CA PHE A 360 9.00 -25.57 31.31
C PHE A 360 7.77 -24.70 30.98
N PHE A 361 7.44 -24.52 29.70
CA PHE A 361 6.29 -23.70 29.29
C PHE A 361 4.93 -24.33 29.61
N LYS A 362 4.82 -25.66 29.73
CA LYS A 362 3.58 -26.33 30.21
C LYS A 362 3.20 -25.91 31.63
N ASN A 363 4.19 -25.56 32.45
CA ASN A 363 4.01 -25.19 33.85
C ASN A 363 4.21 -23.68 34.11
N SER A 364 4.45 -22.87 33.07
CA SER A 364 4.80 -21.45 33.20
C SER A 364 4.32 -20.65 32.00
N HIS A 365 3.51 -19.61 32.26
CA HIS A 365 3.15 -18.61 31.25
C HIS A 365 4.07 -17.41 31.40
N ILE A 366 4.94 -17.15 30.41
CA ILE A 366 5.93 -16.08 30.50
C ILE A 366 5.36 -14.80 29.91
N ASN A 367 4.96 -13.88 30.80
CA ASN A 367 4.65 -12.51 30.42
C ASN A 367 5.96 -11.78 30.06
N ILE A 368 6.00 -11.21 28.85
CA ILE A 368 7.19 -10.49 28.36
C ILE A 368 7.53 -9.23 29.19
N ASP A 369 6.53 -8.65 29.85
CA ASP A 369 6.68 -7.44 30.66
C ASP A 369 7.10 -7.72 32.09
N ASP A 370 7.08 -8.98 32.55
CA ASP A 370 7.46 -9.36 33.90
C ASP A 370 8.98 -9.62 33.98
N PRO A 371 9.77 -8.74 34.63
CA PRO A 371 11.22 -8.90 34.68
C PRO A 371 11.66 -10.17 35.41
N LEU A 372 10.89 -10.64 36.40
CA LEU A 372 11.22 -11.82 37.18
C LEU A 372 10.99 -13.10 36.36
N MET A 373 9.89 -13.16 35.60
CA MET A 373 9.63 -14.29 34.69
C MET A 373 10.68 -14.38 33.58
N ILE A 374 11.10 -13.23 33.04
CA ILE A 374 12.17 -13.16 32.04
C ILE A 374 13.50 -13.64 32.62
N GLU A 375 13.85 -13.25 33.84
CA GLU A 375 15.08 -13.69 34.50
C GLU A 375 15.07 -15.20 34.79
N ASN A 376 13.91 -15.76 35.12
CA ASN A 376 13.76 -17.21 35.29
C ASN A 376 13.92 -17.96 33.97
N LEU A 377 13.31 -17.47 32.88
CA LEU A 377 13.50 -18.03 31.54
C LEU A 377 14.97 -17.96 31.10
N LYS A 378 15.63 -16.82 31.34
CA LYS A 378 17.06 -16.62 31.06
C LYS A 378 17.93 -17.67 31.75
N LYS A 379 17.70 -17.91 33.04
CA LYS A 379 18.43 -18.94 33.81
C LYS A 379 18.20 -20.34 33.24
N TYR A 380 16.97 -20.64 32.82
CA TYR A 380 16.62 -21.94 32.25
C TYR A 380 17.24 -22.17 30.87
N LEU A 381 17.33 -21.12 30.04
CA LEU A 381 17.93 -21.16 28.70
C LEU A 381 19.45 -20.97 28.67
N CYS A 382 20.10 -20.79 29.84
CA CYS A 382 21.53 -20.53 29.91
C CYS A 382 22.34 -21.76 29.49
N ASN A 383 23.14 -21.63 28.42
CA ASN A 383 23.99 -22.70 27.90
C ASN A 383 25.25 -22.09 27.27
N ASP A 384 26.40 -22.77 27.41
CA ASP A 384 27.69 -22.32 26.89
C ASP A 384 27.72 -22.07 25.37
N CYS A 385 26.78 -22.67 24.63
CA CYS A 385 26.70 -22.53 23.17
C CYS A 385 26.25 -21.14 22.69
N MET A 386 25.65 -20.30 23.55
CA MET A 386 25.08 -19.01 23.18
C MET A 386 25.23 -17.94 24.27
N ASN A 387 25.33 -16.68 23.85
CA ASN A 387 25.23 -15.55 24.77
C ASN A 387 23.76 -15.29 25.10
N ILE A 388 23.31 -15.79 26.26
CA ILE A 388 21.90 -15.72 26.65
C ILE A 388 21.38 -14.29 26.83
N ASP A 389 22.23 -13.33 27.24
CA ASP A 389 21.83 -11.93 27.34
C ASP A 389 21.44 -11.36 25.98
N SER A 390 22.25 -11.62 24.95
CA SER A 390 21.95 -11.21 23.58
C SER A 390 20.68 -11.89 23.06
N VAL A 391 20.53 -13.19 23.32
CA VAL A 391 19.35 -13.97 22.89
C VAL A 391 18.07 -13.42 23.52
N MET A 392 18.09 -13.06 24.80
CA MET A 392 16.91 -12.50 25.48
C MET A 392 16.54 -11.10 24.97
N VAL A 393 17.53 -10.27 24.60
CA VAL A 393 17.27 -8.99 23.95
C VAL A 393 16.59 -9.19 22.59
N ASP A 394 17.09 -10.11 21.78
CA ASP A 394 16.52 -10.38 20.45
C ASP A 394 15.14 -11.04 20.54
N LEU A 395 14.94 -11.97 21.48
CA LEU A 395 13.63 -12.59 21.72
C LEU A 395 12.59 -11.55 22.16
N LYS A 396 12.97 -10.58 23.00
CA LYS A 396 12.08 -9.48 23.38
C LYS A 396 11.67 -8.64 22.17
N LYS A 397 12.62 -8.27 21.31
CA LYS A 397 12.34 -7.54 20.06
C LYS A 397 11.47 -8.35 19.09
N PHE A 398 11.69 -9.67 19.01
CA PHE A 398 10.85 -10.55 18.20
C PHE A 398 9.39 -10.54 18.67
N CYS A 399 9.17 -10.60 19.98
CA CYS A 399 7.86 -10.68 20.62
C CYS A 399 7.13 -9.34 20.76
N HIS A 400 7.82 -8.20 20.62
CA HIS A 400 7.23 -6.88 20.78
C HIS A 400 7.80 -5.88 19.78
N THR A 401 6.95 -5.44 18.84
CA THR A 401 7.23 -4.29 17.96
C THR A 401 6.56 -3.05 18.55
N GLU A 402 7.34 -1.98 18.77
CA GLU A 402 6.81 -0.68 19.18
C GLU A 402 6.74 0.27 17.98
N PRO A 403 5.54 0.51 17.41
CA PRO A 403 5.42 1.35 16.23
C PRO A 403 5.62 2.83 16.58
N GLN A 404 6.34 3.56 15.74
CA GLN A 404 6.46 5.02 15.85
C GLN A 404 5.25 5.70 15.19
N LEU A 405 4.21 5.99 15.97
CA LEU A 405 2.96 6.59 15.48
C LEU A 405 2.96 8.13 15.59
N PRO A 406 2.10 8.85 14.83
CA PRO A 406 1.90 10.29 15.00
C PRO A 406 1.49 10.65 16.43
N ASP A 407 2.14 11.64 17.04
CA ASP A 407 1.81 12.10 18.40
C ASP A 407 0.54 12.96 18.38
N GLU A 408 -0.46 12.62 19.19
CA GLU A 408 -1.70 13.39 19.32
C GLU A 408 -1.64 14.54 20.33
N ARG A 409 -0.66 14.56 21.26
CA ARG A 409 -0.67 15.45 22.44
C ARG A 409 -0.64 16.93 22.10
N GLU A 410 0.00 17.29 20.99
CA GLU A 410 0.16 18.67 20.53
C GLU A 410 -0.75 19.00 19.33
N LYS A 411 -1.67 18.10 18.96
CA LYS A 411 -2.55 18.31 17.81
C LYS A 411 -3.76 19.17 18.17
N ILE A 412 -4.13 20.04 17.25
CA ILE A 412 -5.39 20.78 17.24
C ILE A 412 -6.41 19.92 16.50
N ASN A 413 -7.39 19.39 17.24
CA ASN A 413 -8.43 18.56 16.65
C ASN A 413 -9.51 19.41 15.99
N GLU A 414 -9.68 19.21 14.68
CA GLU A 414 -10.72 19.83 13.87
C GLU A 414 -11.84 18.82 13.63
N VAL A 415 -13.07 19.21 13.98
CA VAL A 415 -14.24 18.35 13.78
C VAL A 415 -14.59 18.33 12.29
N THR A 416 -14.65 17.14 11.71
CA THR A 416 -15.18 16.90 10.36
C THR A 416 -16.35 15.92 10.43
N SER A 417 -17.24 15.96 9.43
CA SER A 417 -18.30 14.95 9.35
C SER A 417 -17.71 13.61 8.97
N GLU A 418 -18.08 12.57 9.70
CA GLU A 418 -17.63 11.21 9.43
C GLU A 418 -18.21 10.69 8.11
N ILE A 419 -17.46 9.82 7.44
CA ILE A 419 -17.92 9.16 6.22
C ILE A 419 -18.66 7.88 6.61
N ASP A 420 -19.98 7.97 6.65
CA ASP A 420 -20.87 6.84 6.92
C ASP A 420 -21.42 6.23 5.63
N LEU A 421 -20.95 5.04 5.31
CA LEU A 421 -21.40 4.23 4.16
C LEU A 421 -22.13 2.96 4.60
N ASP A 422 -22.64 2.91 5.83
CA ASP A 422 -23.35 1.73 6.33
C ASP A 422 -24.59 1.43 5.46
N GLY A 423 -24.81 0.14 5.19
CA GLY A 423 -25.93 -0.34 4.39
C GLY A 423 -25.86 -0.04 2.88
N VAL A 424 -24.77 0.54 2.38
CA VAL A 424 -24.57 0.73 0.92
C VAL A 424 -24.45 -0.61 0.22
N SER A 425 -25.20 -0.77 -0.87
CA SER A 425 -25.29 -2.02 -1.63
C SER A 425 -24.81 -1.92 -3.08
N SER A 426 -24.53 -0.70 -3.56
CA SER A 426 -24.06 -0.44 -4.93
C SER A 426 -23.13 0.77 -5.02
N ALA A 427 -22.43 0.89 -6.15
CA ALA A 427 -21.59 2.04 -6.48
C ALA A 427 -22.38 3.35 -6.49
N ASP A 428 -23.59 3.36 -7.08
CA ASP A 428 -24.42 4.57 -7.18
C ASP A 428 -24.89 5.06 -5.79
N GLU A 429 -25.23 4.14 -4.89
CA GLU A 429 -25.56 4.46 -3.49
C GLU A 429 -24.33 5.02 -2.76
N ALA A 430 -23.14 4.44 -2.98
CA ALA A 430 -21.89 4.95 -2.41
C ALA A 430 -21.62 6.37 -2.89
N ILE A 431 -21.69 6.61 -4.20
CA ILE A 431 -21.51 7.93 -4.82
C ILE A 431 -22.49 8.93 -4.21
N SER A 432 -23.77 8.58 -4.12
CA SER A 432 -24.80 9.48 -3.58
C SER A 432 -24.55 9.86 -2.12
N LYS A 433 -24.13 8.91 -1.28
CA LYS A 433 -23.79 9.19 0.12
C LYS A 433 -22.53 10.04 0.26
N ILE A 434 -21.49 9.76 -0.53
CA ILE A 434 -20.24 10.54 -0.51
C ILE A 434 -20.49 11.95 -1.06
N GLU A 435 -21.32 12.10 -2.09
CA GLU A 435 -21.72 13.39 -2.66
C GLU A 435 -22.38 14.30 -1.61
N ALA A 436 -23.23 13.74 -0.76
CA ALA A 436 -23.92 14.48 0.30
C ALA A 436 -22.97 14.99 1.43
N LEU A 437 -21.71 14.56 1.44
CA LEU A 437 -20.71 14.92 2.44
C LEU A 437 -19.65 15.92 1.92
N ARG A 438 -19.67 16.26 0.62
CA ARG A 438 -18.60 17.05 -0.01
C ARG A 438 -18.39 18.43 0.61
N ASP A 439 -19.45 19.05 1.11
CA ASP A 439 -19.40 20.36 1.77
C ASP A 439 -18.86 20.30 3.21
N LYS A 440 -18.78 19.10 3.80
CA LYS A 440 -18.47 18.87 5.22
C LYS A 440 -17.24 18.00 5.47
N ASN A 441 -16.76 17.28 4.44
CA ASN A 441 -15.62 16.40 4.52
C ASN A 441 -14.74 16.56 3.26
N VAL A 442 -13.50 17.01 3.48
CA VAL A 442 -12.55 17.29 2.38
C VAL A 442 -12.13 16.03 1.63
N SER A 443 -11.93 14.90 2.32
CA SER A 443 -11.63 13.62 1.64
C SER A 443 -12.79 13.16 0.76
N ALA A 444 -14.04 13.40 1.18
CA ALA A 444 -15.21 13.10 0.36
C ALA A 444 -15.30 13.97 -0.90
N ASP A 445 -14.97 15.27 -0.82
CA ASP A 445 -14.92 16.14 -2.01
C ASP A 445 -13.77 15.75 -2.96
N LEU A 446 -12.58 15.53 -2.41
CA LEU A 446 -11.39 15.11 -3.19
C LEU A 446 -11.59 13.75 -3.85
N ALA A 447 -12.44 12.87 -3.30
CA ALA A 447 -12.75 11.58 -3.89
C ALA A 447 -13.35 11.73 -5.30
N PHE A 448 -14.11 12.79 -5.60
CA PHE A 448 -14.64 13.02 -6.94
C PHE A 448 -13.57 13.46 -7.95
N SER A 449 -12.53 14.17 -7.49
CA SER A 449 -11.35 14.46 -8.30
C SER A 449 -10.52 13.20 -8.54
N ALA A 450 -10.30 12.39 -7.51
CA ALA A 450 -9.60 11.10 -7.61
C ALA A 450 -10.36 10.08 -8.48
N PHE A 451 -11.68 10.06 -8.38
CA PHE A 451 -12.56 9.25 -9.23
C PHE A 451 -12.65 9.78 -10.66
N ARG A 452 -12.17 11.02 -10.89
CA ARG A 452 -12.13 11.74 -12.17
C ARG A 452 -13.49 12.00 -12.80
N ASP A 453 -14.51 12.20 -11.97
CA ASP A 453 -15.84 12.54 -12.46
C ASP A 453 -15.94 14.02 -12.82
N LEU A 454 -15.76 14.34 -14.10
CA LEU A 454 -15.84 15.72 -14.62
C LEU A 454 -17.28 16.23 -14.80
N SER A 455 -18.30 15.41 -14.52
CA SER A 455 -19.67 15.94 -14.37
C SER A 455 -19.90 16.61 -13.01
N ARG A 456 -19.06 16.27 -12.03
CA ARG A 456 -19.17 16.72 -10.63
C ARG A 456 -17.91 17.42 -10.10
N SER A 457 -16.83 17.44 -10.87
CA SER A 457 -15.54 18.04 -10.52
C SER A 457 -15.13 19.12 -11.53
N PRO A 458 -14.41 20.17 -11.09
CA PRO A 458 -13.95 21.24 -11.96
C PRO A 458 -12.86 20.78 -12.94
N TRP A 459 -12.85 21.37 -14.13
CA TRP A 459 -11.85 21.10 -15.17
C TRP A 459 -10.45 21.60 -14.83
N LYS A 460 -10.33 22.78 -14.23
CA LYS A 460 -9.03 23.43 -13.99
C LYS A 460 -8.04 22.54 -13.20
N PRO A 461 -8.40 21.88 -12.09
CA PRO A 461 -7.52 20.91 -11.45
C PRO A 461 -7.15 19.71 -12.33
N PHE A 462 -8.08 19.20 -13.15
CA PHE A 462 -7.82 18.11 -14.08
C PHE A 462 -6.83 18.48 -15.17
N LEU A 463 -6.96 19.68 -15.74
CA LEU A 463 -6.03 20.20 -16.73
C LEU A 463 -4.65 20.48 -16.13
N LYS A 464 -4.58 21.01 -14.91
CA LYS A 464 -3.29 21.19 -14.23
C LYS A 464 -2.55 19.87 -14.05
N ALA A 465 -3.27 18.82 -13.64
CA ALA A 465 -2.73 17.46 -13.60
C ALA A 465 -2.28 16.97 -14.99
N ALA A 466 -3.16 17.10 -15.98
CA ALA A 466 -2.92 16.63 -17.34
C ALA A 466 -1.66 17.26 -17.97
N LEU A 467 -1.50 18.59 -17.84
CA LEU A 467 -0.51 19.35 -18.58
C LEU A 467 0.84 19.52 -17.86
N GLU A 468 0.90 19.36 -16.54
CA GLU A 468 2.15 19.55 -15.77
C GLU A 468 2.80 18.25 -15.29
N ARG A 469 2.01 17.17 -15.19
CA ARG A 469 2.40 15.92 -14.50
C ARG A 469 2.23 14.67 -15.35
N ASN A 470 2.30 14.80 -16.68
CA ASN A 470 2.30 13.66 -17.59
C ASN A 470 3.52 13.67 -18.52
N PRO A 471 4.72 13.33 -18.01
CA PRO A 471 5.97 13.42 -18.76
C PRO A 471 6.18 12.29 -19.77
N VAL A 472 5.52 11.13 -19.63
CA VAL A 472 5.78 9.95 -20.48
C VAL A 472 5.40 10.24 -21.93
N SER A 473 4.20 10.77 -22.16
CA SER A 473 3.75 11.10 -23.52
C SER A 473 4.62 12.18 -24.16
N ILE A 474 5.16 13.11 -23.35
CA ILE A 474 6.05 14.18 -23.82
C ILE A 474 7.38 13.60 -24.30
N LEU A 475 8.03 12.81 -23.44
CA LEU A 475 9.33 12.22 -23.74
C LEU A 475 9.25 11.27 -24.95
N ALA A 476 8.24 10.41 -24.98
CA ALA A 476 8.06 9.45 -26.06
C ALA A 476 7.73 10.13 -27.40
N ALA A 477 7.16 11.33 -27.38
CA ALA A 477 6.84 12.10 -28.58
C ALA A 477 7.97 13.02 -29.04
N GLU A 478 9.07 13.19 -28.31
CA GLU A 478 10.08 14.26 -28.51
C GLU A 478 10.51 14.47 -29.97
N SER A 479 10.72 13.37 -30.71
CA SER A 479 11.18 13.37 -32.11
C SER A 479 10.09 13.46 -33.18
N LEU A 480 8.80 13.44 -32.79
CA LEU A 480 7.66 13.38 -33.71
C LEU A 480 7.11 14.77 -34.06
N SER A 481 6.67 14.99 -35.30
CA SER A 481 5.90 16.20 -35.66
C SER A 481 4.48 16.16 -35.07
N PRO A 482 3.79 17.33 -34.95
CA PRO A 482 2.38 17.36 -34.53
C PRO A 482 1.47 16.41 -35.33
N ASP A 483 1.62 16.34 -36.66
CA ASP A 483 0.85 15.43 -37.50
C ASP A 483 1.17 13.95 -37.24
N GLN A 484 2.44 13.63 -36.97
CA GLN A 484 2.83 12.26 -36.61
C GLN A 484 2.23 11.85 -35.26
N ILE A 485 2.23 12.76 -34.28
CA ILE A 485 1.58 12.55 -32.98
C ILE A 485 0.08 12.30 -33.17
N TYR A 486 -0.59 13.17 -33.93
CA TYR A 486 -2.01 13.04 -34.23
C TYR A 486 -2.34 11.69 -34.87
N ASN A 487 -1.63 11.30 -35.92
CA ASN A 487 -1.83 10.01 -36.59
C ASN A 487 -1.58 8.82 -35.66
N MET A 488 -0.58 8.92 -34.78
CA MET A 488 -0.33 7.87 -33.80
C MET A 488 -1.45 7.75 -32.76
N LEU A 489 -1.96 8.87 -32.24
CA LEU A 489 -3.11 8.88 -31.33
C LEU A 489 -4.37 8.34 -32.01
N LEU A 490 -4.59 8.62 -33.30
CA LEU A 490 -5.68 8.02 -34.07
C LEU A 490 -5.52 6.51 -34.24
N SER A 491 -4.29 5.99 -34.29
CA SER A 491 -4.03 4.55 -34.42
C SER A 491 -4.21 3.75 -33.13
N MET A 492 -4.22 4.43 -31.97
CA MET A 492 -4.50 3.81 -30.68
C MET A 492 -5.96 3.35 -30.59
N GLU A 493 -6.25 2.37 -29.74
CA GLU A 493 -7.60 1.86 -29.57
C GLU A 493 -8.56 2.95 -29.03
N ASP A 494 -9.72 3.12 -29.65
CA ASP A 494 -10.75 4.12 -29.29
C ASP A 494 -11.59 3.68 -28.06
N LEU A 495 -10.92 3.24 -27.00
CA LEU A 495 -11.54 2.81 -25.76
C LEU A 495 -10.81 3.40 -24.55
N SER A 496 -11.53 4.20 -23.77
CA SER A 496 -11.07 4.68 -22.46
C SER A 496 -10.93 3.52 -21.47
N ILE A 497 -10.02 3.67 -20.51
CA ILE A 497 -9.91 2.78 -19.34
C ILE A 497 -11.07 3.02 -18.33
N TYR A 498 -11.73 4.17 -18.46
CA TYR A 498 -12.92 4.55 -17.71
C TYR A 498 -14.16 4.38 -18.60
N ASN A 499 -15.05 3.46 -18.26
CA ASN A 499 -16.19 3.11 -19.11
C ASN A 499 -17.25 4.22 -19.16
N GLU A 500 -17.38 4.97 -18.07
CA GLU A 500 -18.39 6.00 -17.89
C GLU A 500 -18.08 7.22 -18.79
N SER A 501 -19.13 7.84 -19.33
CA SER A 501 -19.00 8.96 -20.27
C SER A 501 -18.45 10.24 -19.62
N TYR A 502 -18.40 10.28 -18.28
CA TYR A 502 -18.03 11.46 -17.50
C TYR A 502 -16.67 11.35 -16.79
N ARG A 503 -15.98 10.21 -16.92
CA ARG A 503 -14.67 9.95 -16.32
C ARG A 503 -13.60 9.89 -17.39
N LEU A 504 -12.43 10.47 -17.14
CA LEU A 504 -11.38 10.59 -18.17
C LEU A 504 -10.03 10.05 -17.71
N ALA A 505 -9.31 9.45 -18.65
CA ALA A 505 -7.91 9.10 -18.54
C ALA A 505 -7.00 10.35 -18.65
N GLN A 506 -5.85 10.27 -17.99
CA GLN A 506 -4.77 11.25 -18.07
C GLN A 506 -3.86 10.96 -19.29
N PRO A 507 -3.12 11.96 -19.82
CA PRO A 507 -2.27 11.79 -21.00
C PRO A 507 -1.32 10.59 -20.97
N ASP A 508 -0.64 10.34 -19.84
CA ASP A 508 0.30 9.22 -19.75
C ASP A 508 -0.41 7.87 -19.70
N GLU A 509 -1.63 7.79 -19.20
CA GLU A 509 -2.42 6.55 -19.24
C GLU A 509 -2.84 6.22 -20.67
N VAL A 510 -3.27 7.24 -21.43
CA VAL A 510 -3.59 7.08 -22.86
C VAL A 510 -2.38 6.52 -23.60
N TRP A 511 -1.22 7.09 -23.33
CA TRP A 511 0.03 6.68 -23.97
C TRP A 511 0.49 5.28 -23.53
N ASN A 512 0.61 5.05 -22.22
CA ASN A 512 1.11 3.80 -21.65
C ASN A 512 0.25 2.59 -22.00
N TYR A 513 -1.07 2.77 -22.05
CA TYR A 513 -2.02 1.71 -22.37
C TYR A 513 -2.40 1.69 -23.86
N SER A 514 -1.86 2.62 -24.65
CA SER A 514 -2.09 2.74 -26.10
C SER A 514 -3.58 2.72 -26.48
N ARG A 515 -4.40 3.36 -25.66
CA ARG A 515 -5.86 3.41 -25.81
C ARG A 515 -6.46 4.60 -25.08
N GLY A 516 -7.55 5.14 -25.62
CA GLY A 516 -8.27 6.25 -25.01
C GLY A 516 -9.45 6.69 -25.86
N ASP A 517 -10.42 7.35 -25.24
CA ASP A 517 -11.46 8.06 -25.98
C ASP A 517 -10.87 9.29 -26.72
N GLY A 518 -11.55 9.76 -27.77
CA GLY A 518 -11.09 10.92 -28.53
C GLY A 518 -10.84 12.19 -27.71
N LEU A 519 -11.63 12.46 -26.66
CA LEU A 519 -11.38 13.58 -25.77
C LEU A 519 -10.07 13.40 -24.97
N GLU A 520 -9.79 12.18 -24.54
CA GLU A 520 -8.57 11.84 -23.80
C GLU A 520 -7.34 11.92 -24.71
N LYS A 521 -7.47 11.45 -25.96
CA LYS A 521 -6.45 11.60 -27.01
C LYS A 521 -6.18 13.07 -27.35
N ALA A 522 -7.22 13.89 -27.45
CA ALA A 522 -7.08 15.33 -27.64
C ALA A 522 -6.32 16.00 -26.49
N LEU A 523 -6.59 15.61 -25.24
CA LEU A 523 -5.86 16.12 -24.07
C LEU A 523 -4.42 15.60 -24.01
N CYS A 524 -4.16 14.37 -24.44
CA CYS A 524 -2.80 13.84 -24.60
C CYS A 524 -2.01 14.66 -25.62
N MET A 525 -2.62 14.97 -26.77
CA MET A 525 -2.01 15.86 -27.76
C MET A 525 -1.77 17.27 -27.22
N ALA A 526 -2.75 17.83 -26.48
CA ALA A 526 -2.63 19.14 -25.85
C ALA A 526 -1.47 19.20 -24.85
N ASN A 527 -1.27 18.15 -24.04
CA ASN A 527 -0.12 18.03 -23.13
C ASN A 527 1.22 18.12 -23.88
N ILE A 528 1.38 17.35 -24.96
CA ILE A 528 2.60 17.35 -25.76
C ILE A 528 2.84 18.72 -26.42
N LEU A 529 1.81 19.33 -27.01
CA LEU A 529 1.93 20.62 -27.68
C LEU A 529 2.20 21.77 -26.70
N LYS A 530 1.51 21.79 -25.55
CA LYS A 530 1.73 22.80 -24.50
C LYS A 530 3.13 22.72 -23.93
N ASN A 531 3.69 21.52 -23.78
CA ASN A 531 5.07 21.36 -23.34
C ASN A 531 6.09 21.93 -24.35
N ARG A 532 5.85 21.73 -25.66
CA ARG A 532 6.72 22.25 -26.74
C ARG A 532 6.59 23.75 -26.96
N PHE A 533 5.38 24.28 -26.74
CA PHE A 533 5.07 25.70 -26.94
C PHE A 533 4.34 26.24 -25.70
N PRO A 534 5.09 26.54 -24.60
CA PRO A 534 4.51 26.91 -23.31
C PRO A 534 3.65 28.17 -23.33
N ASP A 535 3.91 29.09 -24.25
CA ASP A 535 3.18 30.37 -24.35
C ASP A 535 1.83 30.24 -25.07
N ASP A 536 1.60 29.15 -25.80
CA ASP A 536 0.38 28.93 -26.57
C ASP A 536 -0.65 28.14 -25.75
N THR A 537 -1.91 28.57 -25.75
CA THR A 537 -2.98 27.91 -25.00
C THR A 537 -3.83 27.02 -25.93
N PRO A 538 -3.97 25.72 -25.64
CA PRO A 538 -4.88 24.86 -26.37
C PRO A 538 -6.35 25.25 -26.18
N GLU A 539 -7.15 25.08 -27.22
CA GLU A 539 -8.61 25.24 -27.14
C GLU A 539 -9.29 23.94 -27.60
N LEU A 540 -10.32 23.50 -26.87
CA LEU A 540 -11.14 22.35 -27.25
C LEU A 540 -12.52 22.83 -27.70
N GLN A 541 -12.98 22.30 -28.83
CA GLN A 541 -14.34 22.54 -29.33
C GLN A 541 -15.05 21.21 -29.61
N LYS A 542 -16.38 21.21 -29.53
CA LYS A 542 -17.20 20.03 -29.83
C LYS A 542 -18.06 20.29 -31.06
N GLU A 543 -17.95 19.44 -32.06
CA GLU A 543 -18.78 19.45 -33.27
C GLU A 543 -19.43 18.07 -33.44
N GLY A 544 -20.67 17.93 -32.97
CA GLY A 544 -21.33 16.62 -32.91
C GLY A 544 -20.61 15.65 -31.96
N SER A 545 -20.13 14.53 -32.48
CA SER A 545 -19.29 13.56 -31.76
C SER A 545 -17.81 13.89 -31.78
N ASP A 546 -17.39 14.88 -32.58
CA ASP A 546 -15.98 15.21 -32.74
C ASP A 546 -15.56 16.23 -31.69
N VAL A 547 -14.42 15.96 -31.05
CA VAL A 547 -13.68 16.90 -30.22
C VAL A 547 -12.51 17.42 -31.05
N ILE A 548 -12.49 18.73 -31.27
CA ILE A 548 -11.49 19.41 -32.08
C ILE A 548 -10.54 20.14 -31.14
N LEU A 549 -9.28 19.70 -31.13
CA LEU A 549 -8.17 20.43 -30.53
C LEU A 549 -7.69 21.50 -31.52
N LYS A 550 -7.83 22.76 -31.14
CA LYS A 550 -7.20 23.88 -31.84
C LYS A 550 -5.92 24.26 -31.13
N PHE A 551 -4.85 24.38 -31.91
CA PHE A 551 -3.57 24.84 -31.42
C PHE A 551 -2.90 25.67 -32.51
N LYS A 552 -2.70 26.97 -32.26
CA LYS A 552 -2.29 27.95 -33.28
C LYS A 552 -3.29 27.96 -34.47
N SER A 553 -2.79 27.80 -35.69
CA SER A 553 -3.62 27.71 -36.92
C SER A 553 -4.18 26.32 -37.16
N GLU A 554 -3.71 25.29 -36.45
CA GLU A 554 -4.00 23.90 -36.75
C GLU A 554 -5.20 23.37 -35.97
N LYS A 555 -5.86 22.37 -36.56
CA LYS A 555 -7.02 21.68 -35.98
C LYS A 555 -6.84 20.17 -36.06
N TYR A 556 -7.05 19.49 -34.95
CA TYR A 556 -6.95 18.03 -34.85
C TYR A 556 -8.27 17.49 -34.30
N ALA A 557 -8.94 16.61 -35.04
CA ALA A 557 -10.29 16.14 -34.72
C ALA A 557 -10.29 14.70 -34.24
N PHE A 558 -10.96 14.43 -33.11
CA PHE A 558 -11.03 13.11 -32.51
C PHE A 558 -12.48 12.75 -32.21
N LYS A 559 -12.92 11.54 -32.58
CA LYS A 559 -14.27 11.05 -32.24
C LYS A 559 -14.33 10.67 -30.76
N SER A 560 -15.31 11.22 -30.06
CA SER A 560 -15.48 11.02 -28.62
C SER A 560 -16.88 10.55 -28.28
N LEU A 561 -16.95 9.56 -27.38
CA LEU A 561 -18.17 9.11 -26.71
C LEU A 561 -18.33 9.74 -25.32
N LYS A 562 -17.33 10.51 -24.85
CA LYS A 562 -17.41 11.23 -23.58
C LYS A 562 -18.46 12.34 -23.66
N ASN A 563 -19.26 12.43 -22.61
CA ASN A 563 -20.38 13.34 -22.49
C ASN A 563 -20.20 14.23 -21.26
N VAL A 564 -19.23 15.13 -21.36
CA VAL A 564 -18.92 16.18 -20.38
C VAL A 564 -18.89 17.51 -21.10
N GLY A 565 -19.17 18.60 -20.37
CA GLY A 565 -18.88 19.94 -20.87
C GLY A 565 -17.38 20.06 -21.14
N LEU A 566 -16.99 20.80 -22.19
CA LEU A 566 -15.57 21.05 -22.46
C LEU A 566 -15.01 22.16 -21.55
N PRO A 567 -13.71 22.14 -21.24
CA PRO A 567 -13.08 23.21 -20.46
C PRO A 567 -13.13 24.54 -21.21
N LEU A 568 -13.22 25.63 -20.45
CA LEU A 568 -13.11 26.99 -20.96
C LEU A 568 -11.64 27.42 -21.02
N GLU A 569 -11.33 28.47 -21.78
CA GLU A 569 -9.96 29.01 -21.89
C GLU A 569 -9.34 29.32 -20.52
N LYS A 570 -10.13 29.86 -19.59
CA LYS A 570 -9.69 30.15 -18.21
C LYS A 570 -9.22 28.92 -17.42
N ASP A 571 -9.70 27.72 -17.79
CA ASP A 571 -9.36 26.48 -17.10
C ASP A 571 -7.95 25.97 -17.47
N PHE A 572 -7.34 26.52 -18.52
CA PHE A 572 -5.96 26.23 -18.95
C PHE A 572 -4.91 27.16 -18.32
N LEU A 573 -5.33 28.10 -17.45
CA LEU A 573 -4.46 29.07 -16.79
C LEU A 573 -4.30 28.69 -15.30
N PHE A 574 -3.08 28.41 -14.85
CA PHE A 574 -2.79 27.86 -13.51
C PHE A 574 -2.15 28.86 -12.56
#